data_AF-A0A382U774-F1
#
_entry.id   AF-A0A382U774-F1
#
_cell.length_a   1.000
_cell.length_b   1.000
_cell.length_c   1.000
_cell.angle_alpha   90.00
_cell.angle_beta   90.00
_cell.angle_gamma   90.00
#
_symmetry.space_group_name_H-M   'P 1'
#
loop_
_entity.id
_entity.type
_entity.pdbx_description
1 polymer ?
#
loop_
_entity_poly.entity_id
_entity_poly.type
_entity_poly.pdbx_seq_one_letter_code
_entity_poly.pdbx_strand_id
1 'polypeptide(L)'
;SRSQFMIKNLTCSQADDWTRLRQISAEMCRKRQALSEAKFGFMETQVKIKMKKRRILEEEDDLKRELLEIQANKLDNSGAEVLVKVEGALKEIETLSKMHDDLKDRMGDITEEEFEKAQVKSHIKRAMTQATREVRENGIIKCGNQEYLEQVGVCVSSAKREIDKYLMQERETGIANTSLLHSFVNDFADRYEPVAAQQADFLGFDLDADSNLTFTPQLPEGNNGSKPDTESTDSS
;
A
#
# COMPACT_ATOMS: atom_id res chain seq x y z
N SER A 1 -1.59 -15.54 -8.20
CA SER A 1 -1.07 -14.17 -8.40
C SER A 1 -2.22 -13.27 -8.80
N ARG A 2 -2.34 -12.09 -8.20
CA ARG A 2 -3.24 -11.02 -8.67
C ARG A 2 -2.75 -10.49 -10.02
N SER A 3 -3.68 -10.02 -10.86
CA SER A 3 -3.32 -9.33 -12.10
C SER A 3 -2.84 -7.91 -11.80
N GLN A 4 -2.01 -7.35 -12.68
CA GLN A 4 -1.53 -5.97 -12.54
C GLN A 4 -2.69 -4.97 -12.48
N PHE A 5 -3.76 -5.19 -13.26
CA PHE A 5 -4.95 -4.34 -13.23
C PHE A 5 -5.60 -4.33 -11.83
N MET A 6 -5.76 -5.49 -11.19
CA MET A 6 -6.34 -5.55 -9.84
C MET A 6 -5.45 -4.87 -8.80
N ILE A 7 -4.12 -4.97 -8.94
CA ILE A 7 -3.19 -4.31 -8.02
C ILE A 7 -3.28 -2.79 -8.18
N LYS A 8 -3.22 -2.31 -9.43
CA LYS A 8 -3.22 -0.88 -9.78
C LYS A 8 -4.55 -0.19 -9.47
N ASN A 9 -5.66 -0.80 -9.85
CA ASN A 9 -6.96 -0.09 -9.88
C ASN A 9 -7.87 -0.45 -8.71
N LEU A 10 -7.68 -1.58 -8.04
CA LEU A 10 -8.58 -2.05 -6.98
C LEU A 10 -7.86 -2.11 -5.63
N THR A 11 -6.68 -2.74 -5.58
CA THR A 11 -5.91 -2.90 -4.34
C THR A 11 -5.35 -1.57 -3.87
N CYS A 12 -4.57 -0.90 -4.73
CA CYS A 12 -3.90 0.36 -4.40
C CYS A 12 -4.70 1.57 -4.91
N SER A 13 -5.97 1.66 -4.51
CA SER A 13 -6.97 2.55 -5.11
C SER A 13 -7.30 3.79 -4.26
N GLN A 14 -6.46 4.13 -3.28
CA GLN A 14 -6.66 5.33 -2.46
C GLN A 14 -6.74 6.58 -3.34
N ALA A 15 -7.53 7.55 -2.89
CA ALA A 15 -7.93 8.70 -3.70
C ALA A 15 -6.77 9.67 -3.97
N ASP A 16 -5.91 9.89 -2.99
CA ASP A 16 -4.75 10.76 -3.05
C ASP A 16 -3.45 9.97 -3.22
N ASP A 17 -2.44 10.62 -3.81
CA ASP A 17 -1.16 10.01 -4.15
C ASP A 17 -0.38 9.59 -2.89
N TRP A 18 -0.48 10.38 -1.81
CA TRP A 18 0.19 10.14 -0.52
C TRP A 18 -0.26 8.85 0.17
N THR A 19 -1.56 8.73 0.40
CA THR A 19 -2.15 7.55 1.04
C THR A 19 -1.99 6.33 0.15
N ARG A 20 -2.02 6.51 -1.19
CA ARG A 20 -1.72 5.44 -2.15
C ARG A 20 -0.28 4.97 -2.04
N LEU A 21 0.69 5.87 -1.90
CA LEU A 21 2.10 5.53 -1.69
C LEU A 21 2.29 4.70 -0.41
N ARG A 22 1.72 5.14 0.73
CA ARG A 22 1.75 4.36 1.98
C ARG A 22 1.09 3.00 1.83
N GLN A 23 -0.03 2.92 1.13
CA GLN A 23 -0.72 1.66 0.90
C GLN A 23 0.14 0.69 0.07
N ILE A 24 0.79 1.17 -0.99
CA ILE A 24 1.71 0.38 -1.82
C ILE A 24 2.89 -0.11 -0.98
N SER A 25 3.51 0.77 -0.19
CA SER A 25 4.61 0.42 0.72
C SER A 25 4.21 -0.64 1.74
N ALA A 26 3.02 -0.52 2.33
CA ALA A 26 2.50 -1.49 3.29
C ALA A 26 2.19 -2.84 2.62
N GLU A 27 1.57 -2.86 1.44
CA GLU A 27 1.34 -4.10 0.67
C GLU A 27 2.66 -4.77 0.28
N MET A 28 3.65 -3.99 -0.15
CA MET A 28 4.98 -4.50 -0.50
C MET A 28 5.70 -5.09 0.71
N CYS A 29 5.66 -4.42 1.86
CA CYS A 29 6.24 -4.91 3.11
C CYS A 29 5.61 -6.24 3.54
N ARG A 30 4.27 -6.31 3.59
CA ARG A 30 3.53 -7.55 3.89
C ARG A 30 3.93 -8.70 2.97
N LYS A 31 4.07 -8.43 1.68
CA LYS A 31 4.48 -9.44 0.69
C LYS A 31 5.91 -9.90 0.88
N ARG A 32 6.85 -8.98 1.15
CA ARG A 32 8.25 -9.32 1.43
C ARG A 32 8.35 -10.22 2.67
N GLN A 33 7.58 -9.93 3.72
CA GLN A 33 7.53 -10.77 4.91
C GLN A 33 7.01 -12.18 4.60
N ALA A 34 5.86 -12.28 3.92
CA ALA A 34 5.31 -13.58 3.51
C ALA A 34 6.25 -14.38 2.59
N LEU A 35 7.01 -13.69 1.73
CA LEU A 35 8.02 -14.31 0.87
C LEU A 35 9.20 -14.86 1.69
N SER A 36 9.64 -14.11 2.70
CA SER A 36 10.69 -14.54 3.63
C SER A 36 10.28 -15.81 4.38
N GLU A 37 9.08 -15.83 4.95
CA GLU A 37 8.52 -17.00 5.63
C GLU A 37 8.42 -18.22 4.69
N ALA A 38 7.90 -18.03 3.48
CA ALA A 38 7.82 -19.09 2.48
C ALA A 38 9.20 -19.64 2.08
N LYS A 39 10.21 -18.76 1.95
CA LYS A 39 11.60 -19.16 1.65
C LYS A 39 12.16 -20.06 2.76
N PHE A 40 12.04 -19.67 4.02
CA PHE A 40 12.55 -20.49 5.13
C PHE A 40 11.80 -21.82 5.24
N GLY A 41 10.46 -21.82 5.10
CA GLY A 41 9.68 -23.06 5.08
C GLY A 41 10.06 -24.01 3.94
N PHE A 42 10.39 -23.47 2.75
CA PHE A 42 10.91 -24.28 1.65
C PHE A 42 12.28 -24.87 1.99
N MET A 43 13.20 -24.08 2.56
CA MET A 43 14.52 -24.55 2.98
C MET A 43 14.43 -25.69 4.01
N GLU A 44 13.56 -25.57 5.01
CA GLU A 44 13.30 -26.64 5.97
C GLU A 44 12.75 -27.91 5.29
N THR A 45 11.84 -27.75 4.34
CA THR A 45 11.27 -28.86 3.57
C THR A 45 12.36 -29.60 2.78
N GLN A 46 13.29 -28.85 2.16
CA GLN A 46 14.45 -29.42 1.48
C GLN A 46 15.36 -30.23 2.42
N VAL A 47 15.57 -29.76 3.65
CA VAL A 47 16.32 -30.52 4.66
C VAL A 47 15.57 -31.80 5.05
N LYS A 48 14.25 -31.74 5.26
CA LYS A 48 13.42 -32.93 5.58
C LYS A 48 13.46 -33.98 4.47
N ILE A 49 13.44 -33.55 3.20
CA ILE A 49 13.60 -34.45 2.04
C ILE A 49 14.96 -35.14 2.10
N LYS A 50 16.05 -34.40 2.34
CA LYS A 50 17.40 -34.96 2.47
C LYS A 50 17.50 -35.98 3.61
N MET A 51 16.86 -35.70 4.76
CA MET A 51 16.81 -36.64 5.88
C MET A 51 16.08 -37.95 5.51
N LYS A 52 14.94 -37.85 4.81
CA LYS A 52 14.21 -39.04 4.33
C LYS A 52 15.01 -39.84 3.31
N LYS A 53 15.67 -39.17 2.36
CA LYS A 53 16.57 -39.81 1.38
C LYS A 53 17.71 -40.59 2.04
N ARG A 54 18.25 -40.12 3.17
CA ARG A 54 19.24 -40.89 3.95
C ARG A 54 18.63 -42.12 4.60
N ARG A 55 17.45 -42.00 5.23
CA ARG A 55 16.75 -43.15 5.85
C ARG A 55 16.37 -44.24 4.85
N ILE A 56 16.05 -43.86 3.62
CA ILE A 56 15.78 -44.82 2.52
C ILE A 56 16.98 -45.76 2.29
N LEU A 57 18.22 -45.28 2.45
CA LEU A 57 19.43 -46.07 2.26
C LEU A 57 19.71 -47.05 3.41
N GLU A 58 19.12 -46.80 4.58
CA GLU A 58 19.34 -47.57 5.81
C GLU A 58 18.20 -48.56 6.09
N GLU A 59 17.09 -48.49 5.34
CA GLU A 59 15.88 -49.30 5.57
C GLU A 59 15.94 -50.62 4.79
N GLU A 60 15.86 -51.74 5.53
CA GLU A 60 15.92 -53.09 4.97
C GLU A 60 14.54 -53.60 4.50
N ASP A 61 13.45 -53.10 5.11
CA ASP A 61 12.08 -53.47 4.75
C ASP A 61 11.64 -52.76 3.47
N ASP A 62 11.40 -53.53 2.41
CA ASP A 62 11.02 -53.03 1.09
C ASP A 62 9.77 -52.13 1.12
N LEU A 63 8.75 -52.47 1.91
CA LEU A 63 7.50 -51.69 1.97
C LEU A 63 7.69 -50.38 2.72
N LYS A 64 8.53 -50.36 3.76
CA LYS A 64 8.87 -49.11 4.47
C LYS A 64 9.74 -48.20 3.63
N ARG A 65 10.67 -48.79 2.85
CA ARG A 65 11.49 -48.05 1.90
C ARG A 65 10.62 -47.35 0.86
N GLU A 66 9.67 -48.08 0.26
CA GLU A 66 8.72 -47.51 -0.71
C GLU A 66 7.85 -46.40 -0.09
N LEU A 67 7.37 -46.60 1.14
CA LEU A 67 6.61 -45.56 1.85
C LEU A 67 7.45 -44.28 2.07
N LEU A 68 8.72 -44.40 2.44
CA LEU A 68 9.62 -43.26 2.61
C LEU A 68 9.87 -42.53 1.28
N GLU A 69 9.99 -43.24 0.17
CA GLU A 69 10.12 -42.67 -1.17
C GLU A 69 8.87 -41.87 -1.56
N ILE A 70 7.68 -42.43 -1.38
CA ILE A 70 6.41 -41.73 -1.63
C ILE A 70 6.33 -40.45 -0.78
N GLN A 71 6.71 -40.52 0.49
CA GLN A 71 6.72 -39.34 1.38
C GLN A 71 7.73 -38.28 0.94
N ALA A 72 8.93 -38.68 0.50
CA ALA A 72 9.93 -37.76 -0.01
C ALA A 72 9.44 -37.07 -1.30
N ASN A 73 8.86 -37.82 -2.23
CA ASN A 73 8.30 -37.30 -3.47
C ASN A 73 7.11 -36.35 -3.21
N LYS A 74 6.26 -36.67 -2.23
CA LYS A 74 5.15 -35.79 -1.81
C LYS A 74 5.67 -34.44 -1.28
N LEU A 75 6.72 -34.45 -0.47
CA LEU A 75 7.34 -33.23 0.03
C LEU A 75 8.01 -32.42 -1.11
N ASP A 76 8.64 -33.10 -2.06
CA ASP A 76 9.29 -32.45 -3.19
C ASP A 76 8.27 -31.76 -4.11
N ASN A 77 7.18 -32.46 -4.45
CA ASN A 77 6.08 -31.88 -5.22
C ASN A 77 5.44 -30.69 -4.50
N SER A 78 5.21 -30.81 -3.19
CA SER A 78 4.73 -29.69 -2.37
C SER A 78 5.72 -28.50 -2.40
N GLY A 79 7.03 -28.77 -2.41
CA GLY A 79 8.05 -27.75 -2.56
C GLY A 79 8.00 -27.02 -3.91
N ALA A 80 7.76 -27.75 -5.01
CA ALA A 80 7.60 -27.15 -6.34
C ALA A 80 6.39 -26.20 -6.40
N GLU A 81 5.27 -26.55 -5.78
CA GLU A 81 4.11 -25.66 -5.66
C GLU A 81 4.42 -24.38 -4.87
N VAL A 82 5.26 -24.46 -3.83
CA VAL A 82 5.71 -23.29 -3.08
C VAL A 82 6.51 -22.35 -3.99
N LEU A 83 7.39 -22.87 -4.84
CA LEU A 83 8.17 -22.05 -5.78
C LEU A 83 7.29 -21.29 -6.78
N VAL A 84 6.23 -21.91 -7.29
CA VAL A 84 5.26 -21.22 -8.16
C VAL A 84 4.58 -20.05 -7.45
N LYS A 85 4.22 -20.24 -6.16
CA LYS A 85 3.62 -19.16 -5.34
C LYS A 85 4.63 -18.04 -5.05
N VAL A 86 5.89 -18.40 -4.78
CA VAL A 86 7.01 -17.47 -4.59
C VAL A 86 7.22 -16.62 -5.84
N GLU A 87 7.25 -17.22 -7.04
CA GLU A 87 7.40 -16.50 -8.31
C GLU A 87 6.25 -15.52 -8.53
N GLY A 88 5.01 -15.95 -8.28
CA GLY A 88 3.84 -15.07 -8.33
C GLY A 88 3.96 -13.89 -7.37
N ALA A 89 4.38 -14.13 -6.13
CA ALA A 89 4.58 -13.08 -5.13
C ALA A 89 5.67 -12.09 -5.54
N LEU A 90 6.78 -12.55 -6.13
CA LEU A 90 7.84 -11.70 -6.67
C LEU A 90 7.34 -10.77 -7.78
N LYS A 91 6.54 -11.29 -8.73
CA LYS A 91 5.93 -10.47 -9.79
C LYS A 91 4.99 -9.39 -9.23
N GLU A 92 4.24 -9.72 -8.18
CA GLU A 92 3.40 -8.73 -7.50
C GLU A 92 4.24 -7.66 -6.77
N ILE A 93 5.34 -8.04 -6.11
CA ILE A 93 6.29 -7.10 -5.49
C ILE A 93 6.90 -6.18 -6.53
N GLU A 94 7.33 -6.70 -7.67
CA GLU A 94 7.88 -5.90 -8.77
C GLU A 94 6.85 -4.90 -9.31
N THR A 95 5.59 -5.34 -9.45
CA THR A 95 4.49 -4.46 -9.87
C THR A 95 4.28 -3.33 -8.87
N LEU A 96 4.28 -3.62 -7.57
CA LEU A 96 4.17 -2.63 -6.50
C LEU A 96 5.36 -1.67 -6.47
N SER A 97 6.58 -2.17 -6.69
CA SER A 97 7.78 -1.33 -6.76
C SER A 97 7.68 -0.31 -7.89
N LYS A 98 7.30 -0.74 -9.10
CA LYS A 98 7.10 0.18 -10.23
C LYS A 98 6.03 1.24 -9.93
N MET A 99 4.91 0.83 -9.34
CA MET A 99 3.87 1.78 -8.93
C MET A 99 4.34 2.78 -7.87
N HIS A 100 5.18 2.36 -6.95
CA HIS A 100 5.78 3.22 -5.94
C HIS A 100 6.69 4.28 -6.59
N ASP A 101 7.56 3.84 -7.51
CA ASP A 101 8.49 4.72 -8.21
C ASP A 101 7.75 5.72 -9.10
N ASP A 102 6.76 5.25 -9.89
CA ASP A 102 5.90 6.10 -10.73
C ASP A 102 5.20 7.23 -9.92
N LEU A 103 4.76 6.94 -8.69
CA LEU A 103 4.13 7.93 -7.82
C LEU A 103 5.16 8.89 -7.23
N LYS A 104 6.31 8.38 -6.79
CA LYS A 104 7.37 9.21 -6.23
C LYS A 104 7.88 10.21 -7.26
N ASP A 105 8.07 9.79 -8.51
CA ASP A 105 8.47 10.66 -9.61
C ASP A 105 7.46 11.79 -9.87
N ARG A 106 6.17 11.52 -9.69
CA ARG A 106 5.10 12.52 -9.85
C ARG A 106 5.03 13.50 -8.66
N MET A 107 5.28 13.00 -7.45
CA MET A 107 5.13 13.76 -6.21
C MET A 107 6.36 14.61 -5.88
N GLY A 108 7.54 14.22 -6.37
CA GLY A 108 8.81 14.89 -6.06
C GLY A 108 9.43 14.39 -4.75
N ASP A 109 10.30 15.21 -4.16
CA ASP A 109 10.84 14.92 -2.83
C ASP A 109 9.72 15.00 -1.79
N ILE A 110 9.69 13.99 -0.94
CA ILE A 110 8.60 13.74 0.00
C ILE A 110 9.15 13.91 1.40
N THR A 111 8.73 14.97 2.09
CA THR A 111 8.96 15.13 3.54
C THR A 111 7.77 14.60 4.35
N GLU A 112 8.01 14.17 5.59
CA GLU A 112 6.94 13.73 6.48
C GLU A 112 6.02 14.90 6.88
N GLU A 113 6.53 16.13 6.94
CA GLU A 113 5.73 17.33 7.20
C GLU A 113 4.71 17.59 6.08
N GLU A 114 5.14 17.52 4.82
CA GLU A 114 4.23 17.62 3.67
C GLU A 114 3.21 16.50 3.64
N PHE A 115 3.62 15.31 4.09
CA PHE A 115 2.73 14.17 4.24
C PHE A 115 1.60 14.45 5.25
N GLU A 116 1.93 14.96 6.44
CA GLU A 116 0.91 15.25 7.47
C GLU A 116 -0.07 16.33 7.02
N LYS A 117 0.42 17.38 6.35
CA LYS A 117 -0.46 18.40 5.73
C LYS A 117 -1.36 17.79 4.65
N ALA A 118 -0.83 16.88 3.83
CA ALA A 118 -1.63 16.21 2.81
C ALA A 118 -2.70 15.25 3.37
N GLN A 119 -2.53 14.72 4.59
CA GLN A 119 -3.53 13.85 5.23
C GLN A 119 -4.87 14.56 5.44
N VAL A 120 -4.84 15.85 5.82
CA VAL A 120 -6.06 16.64 6.02
C VAL A 120 -6.90 16.63 4.75
N LYS A 121 -6.29 16.99 3.61
CA LYS A 121 -6.97 16.96 2.30
C LYS A 121 -7.41 15.56 1.91
N SER A 122 -6.59 14.54 2.16
CA SER A 122 -6.95 13.14 1.87
C SER A 122 -8.25 12.73 2.57
N HIS A 123 -8.37 13.00 3.87
CA HIS A 123 -9.55 12.64 4.64
C HIS A 123 -10.79 13.43 4.23
N ILE A 124 -10.66 14.72 3.92
CA ILE A 124 -11.76 15.52 3.36
C ILE A 124 -12.22 14.93 2.02
N LYS A 125 -11.30 14.62 1.10
CA LYS A 125 -11.62 13.98 -0.19
C LYS A 125 -12.35 12.66 0.00
N ARG A 126 -11.89 11.84 0.95
CA ARG A 126 -12.47 10.53 1.23
C ARG A 126 -13.88 10.64 1.80
N ALA A 127 -14.09 11.50 2.79
CA ALA A 127 -15.42 11.76 3.38
C ALA A 127 -16.40 12.26 2.31
N MET A 128 -15.98 13.25 1.50
CA MET A 128 -16.80 13.78 0.40
C MET A 128 -17.11 12.75 -0.68
N THR A 129 -16.14 11.90 -1.04
CA THR A 129 -16.36 10.84 -2.04
C THR A 129 -17.42 9.85 -1.56
N GLN A 130 -17.37 9.44 -0.29
CA GLN A 130 -18.33 8.50 0.28
C GLN A 130 -19.71 9.13 0.44
N ALA A 131 -19.79 10.36 0.97
CA ALA A 131 -21.03 11.11 1.07
C ALA A 131 -21.69 11.33 -0.31
N THR A 132 -20.90 11.64 -1.34
CA THR A 132 -21.41 11.80 -2.73
C THR A 132 -22.03 10.50 -3.26
N ARG A 133 -21.42 9.35 -2.96
CA ARG A 133 -21.96 8.04 -3.36
C ARG A 133 -23.29 7.75 -2.67
N GLU A 134 -23.40 8.08 -1.39
CA GLU A 134 -24.66 7.91 -0.66
C GLU A 134 -25.77 8.81 -1.19
N VAL A 135 -25.49 10.11 -1.37
CA VAL A 135 -26.49 11.03 -1.94
C VAL A 135 -26.88 10.60 -3.35
N ARG A 136 -25.94 10.09 -4.16
CA ARG A 136 -26.25 9.55 -5.48
C ARG A 136 -27.19 8.34 -5.42
N GLU A 137 -27.03 7.48 -4.42
CA GLU A 137 -27.84 6.27 -4.23
C GLU A 137 -29.23 6.58 -3.64
N ASN A 138 -29.29 7.43 -2.60
CA ASN A 138 -30.46 7.54 -1.73
C ASN A 138 -30.88 9.00 -1.41
N GLY A 139 -30.17 10.00 -1.92
CA GLY A 139 -30.49 11.41 -1.75
C GLY A 139 -30.06 12.05 -0.42
N ILE A 140 -29.48 11.28 0.52
CA ILE A 140 -29.04 11.75 1.84
C ILE A 140 -27.61 11.32 2.15
N ILE A 141 -26.96 12.01 3.09
CA ILE A 141 -25.70 11.55 3.69
C ILE A 141 -26.11 10.71 4.90
N LYS A 142 -25.66 9.46 5.01
CA LYS A 142 -25.98 8.58 6.14
C LYS A 142 -25.12 8.95 7.35
N CYS A 143 -25.60 8.58 8.53
CA CYS A 143 -24.99 8.94 9.83
C CYS A 143 -23.47 8.73 9.87
N GLY A 144 -22.96 7.59 9.40
CA GLY A 144 -21.51 7.32 9.41
C GLY A 144 -20.67 8.31 8.60
N ASN A 145 -21.17 8.77 7.45
CA ASN A 145 -20.47 9.80 6.67
C ASN A 145 -20.75 11.23 7.16
N GLN A 146 -21.86 11.46 7.88
CA GLN A 146 -22.07 12.72 8.59
C GLN A 146 -21.01 12.87 9.69
N GLU A 147 -20.85 11.84 10.53
CA GLU A 147 -19.82 11.81 11.57
C GLU A 147 -18.43 11.98 10.97
N TYR A 148 -18.13 11.29 9.85
CA TYR A 148 -16.81 11.41 9.25
C TYR A 148 -16.53 12.82 8.70
N LEU A 149 -17.53 13.49 8.11
CA LEU A 149 -17.41 14.89 7.69
C LEU A 149 -17.16 15.80 8.89
N GLU A 150 -17.86 15.60 10.00
CA GLU A 150 -17.69 16.39 11.23
C GLU A 150 -16.32 16.15 11.89
N GLN A 151 -15.82 14.92 11.87
CA GLN A 151 -14.48 14.57 12.36
C GLN A 151 -13.36 15.31 11.61
N VAL A 152 -13.57 15.64 10.34
CA VAL A 152 -12.63 16.47 9.54
C VAL A 152 -12.99 17.96 9.55
N GLY A 153 -13.95 18.37 10.38
CA GLY A 153 -14.40 19.77 10.55
C GLY A 153 -15.40 20.27 9.51
N VAL A 154 -15.85 19.43 8.58
CA VAL A 154 -16.75 19.83 7.50
C VAL A 154 -18.21 19.80 7.97
N CYS A 155 -18.88 20.94 7.88
CA CYS A 155 -20.33 21.04 8.12
C CYS A 155 -21.13 20.17 7.12
N VAL A 156 -21.90 19.22 7.64
CA VAL A 156 -22.72 18.27 6.85
C VAL A 156 -23.67 18.96 5.88
N SER A 157 -24.38 20.01 6.32
CA SER A 157 -25.32 20.74 5.47
C SER A 157 -24.61 21.47 4.32
N SER A 158 -23.41 21.98 4.56
CA SER A 158 -22.59 22.61 3.52
C SER A 158 -22.11 21.58 2.51
N ALA A 159 -21.62 20.42 2.99
CA ALA A 159 -21.23 19.30 2.12
C ALA A 159 -22.39 18.83 1.25
N LYS A 160 -23.59 18.61 1.84
CA LYS A 160 -24.77 18.18 1.10
C LYS A 160 -25.13 19.14 -0.03
N ARG A 161 -25.12 20.45 0.23
CA ARG A 161 -25.40 21.47 -0.78
C ARG A 161 -24.42 21.42 -1.96
N GLU A 162 -23.13 21.25 -1.68
CA GLU A 162 -22.11 21.15 -2.73
C GLU A 162 -22.25 19.85 -3.54
N ILE A 163 -22.55 18.73 -2.86
CA ILE A 163 -22.84 17.44 -3.52
C ILE A 163 -24.05 17.56 -4.45
N ASP A 164 -25.12 18.22 -4.02
CA ASP A 164 -26.33 18.38 -4.84
C ASP A 164 -26.03 19.17 -6.12
N LYS A 165 -25.29 20.28 -6.01
CA LYS A 165 -24.83 21.04 -7.18
C LYS A 165 -23.98 20.19 -8.12
N TYR A 166 -23.03 19.44 -7.56
CA TYR A 166 -22.15 18.55 -8.32
C TYR A 166 -22.95 17.48 -9.08
N LEU A 167 -23.90 16.80 -8.42
CA LEU A 167 -24.69 15.74 -9.04
C LEU A 167 -25.61 16.26 -10.15
N MET A 168 -26.10 17.51 -10.02
CA MET A 168 -26.83 18.18 -11.11
C MET A 168 -25.91 18.39 -12.32
N GLN A 169 -24.72 18.97 -12.11
CA GLN A 169 -23.73 19.18 -13.17
C GLN A 169 -23.29 17.86 -13.81
N GLU A 170 -22.98 16.84 -13.02
CA GLU A 170 -22.53 15.52 -13.49
C GLU A 170 -23.53 14.93 -14.50
N ARG A 171 -24.84 15.00 -14.20
CA ARG A 171 -25.91 14.49 -15.07
C ARG A 171 -26.02 15.21 -16.41
N GLU A 172 -25.68 16.49 -16.47
CA GLU A 172 -25.84 17.32 -17.67
C GLU A 172 -24.65 17.20 -18.63
N THR A 173 -23.46 16.86 -18.13
CA THR A 173 -22.22 16.89 -18.93
C THR A 173 -22.06 15.76 -19.94
N GLY A 174 -22.71 14.61 -19.74
CA GLY A 174 -22.52 13.41 -20.56
C GLY A 174 -21.14 12.74 -20.43
N ILE A 175 -20.30 13.16 -19.47
CA ILE A 175 -18.97 12.58 -19.26
C ILE A 175 -19.10 11.21 -18.59
N ALA A 176 -18.59 10.16 -19.25
CA ALA A 176 -18.75 8.77 -18.82
C ALA A 176 -17.57 8.20 -18.00
N ASN A 177 -16.72 9.06 -17.43
CA ASN A 177 -15.58 8.67 -16.59
C ASN A 177 -15.61 9.40 -15.23
N THR A 178 -14.70 9.08 -14.31
CA THR A 178 -14.68 9.63 -12.95
C THR A 178 -13.97 10.99 -12.82
N SER A 179 -13.56 11.63 -13.93
CA SER A 179 -12.76 12.87 -13.88
C SER A 179 -13.48 14.01 -13.16
N LEU A 180 -14.79 14.17 -13.36
CA LEU A 180 -15.60 15.17 -12.69
C LEU A 180 -15.61 14.96 -11.16
N LEU A 181 -15.74 13.72 -10.70
CA LEU A 181 -15.72 13.40 -9.28
C LEU A 181 -14.37 13.77 -8.67
N HIS A 182 -13.28 13.42 -9.33
CA HIS A 182 -11.93 13.75 -8.87
C HIS A 182 -11.71 15.26 -8.81
N SER A 183 -12.15 16.00 -9.83
CA SER A 183 -12.06 17.47 -9.83
C SER A 183 -12.88 18.10 -8.71
N PHE A 184 -14.11 17.62 -8.50
CA PHE A 184 -15.00 18.12 -7.47
C PHE A 184 -14.43 17.94 -6.06
N VAL A 185 -13.97 16.74 -5.73
CA VAL A 185 -13.44 16.48 -4.38
C VAL A 185 -12.10 17.17 -4.15
N ASN A 186 -11.29 17.38 -5.20
CA ASN A 186 -10.06 18.17 -5.11
C ASN A 186 -10.37 19.63 -4.80
N ASP A 187 -11.23 20.28 -5.59
CA ASP A 187 -11.67 21.67 -5.35
C ASP A 187 -12.27 21.83 -3.95
N PHE A 188 -13.14 20.91 -3.55
CA PHE A 188 -13.74 20.96 -2.23
C PHE A 188 -12.67 20.87 -1.13
N ALA A 189 -11.73 19.91 -1.23
CA ALA A 189 -10.69 19.76 -0.23
C ALA A 189 -9.76 20.97 -0.13
N ASP A 190 -9.43 21.61 -1.26
CA ASP A 190 -8.62 22.83 -1.24
C ASP A 190 -9.33 24.01 -0.59
N ARG A 191 -10.64 24.15 -0.80
CA ARG A 191 -11.44 25.22 -0.17
C ARG A 191 -11.73 24.98 1.31
N TYR A 192 -11.88 23.71 1.70
CA TYR A 192 -12.29 23.34 3.06
C TYR A 192 -11.14 22.88 3.95
N GLU A 193 -9.91 22.76 3.47
CA GLU A 193 -8.73 22.46 4.30
C GLU A 193 -8.66 23.28 5.62
N PRO A 194 -8.93 24.60 5.64
CA PRO A 194 -8.85 25.39 6.88
C PRO A 194 -9.81 24.97 8.00
N VAL A 195 -10.88 24.24 7.70
CA VAL A 195 -11.82 23.79 8.74
C VAL A 195 -11.21 22.76 9.68
N ALA A 196 -10.14 22.08 9.26
CA ALA A 196 -9.40 21.15 10.10
C ALA A 196 -8.73 21.83 11.29
N ALA A 197 -8.28 23.08 11.13
CA ALA A 197 -7.69 23.85 12.23
C ALA A 197 -8.73 24.18 13.31
N GLN A 198 -9.93 24.57 12.89
CA GLN A 198 -11.06 24.78 13.81
C GLN A 198 -11.41 23.49 14.56
N GLN A 199 -11.40 22.35 13.86
CA GLN A 199 -11.70 21.07 14.46
C GLN A 199 -10.63 20.60 15.45
N ALA A 200 -9.34 20.80 15.12
CA ALA A 200 -8.24 20.50 16.02
C ALA A 200 -8.32 21.34 17.31
N ASP A 201 -8.60 22.64 17.19
CA ASP A 201 -8.81 23.54 18.31
C ASP A 201 -9.98 23.07 19.20
N PHE A 202 -11.12 22.71 18.59
CA PHE A 202 -12.26 22.15 19.32
C PHE A 202 -11.92 20.87 20.09
N LEU A 203 -11.07 20.02 19.53
CA LEU A 203 -10.62 18.78 20.16
C LEU A 203 -9.47 18.99 21.17
N GLY A 204 -8.89 20.19 21.24
CA GLY A 204 -7.77 20.52 22.11
C GLY A 204 -6.41 20.03 21.61
N PHE A 205 -6.23 19.90 20.30
CA PHE A 205 -4.98 19.45 19.66
C PHE A 205 -4.35 20.56 18.81
N ASP A 206 -3.03 20.51 18.68
CA ASP A 206 -2.31 21.24 17.63
C ASP A 206 -2.50 20.51 16.29
N LEU A 207 -2.72 21.27 15.22
CA LEU A 207 -2.84 20.72 13.86
C LEU A 207 -1.46 20.44 13.25
N ASP A 208 -0.44 21.19 13.67
CA ASP A 208 0.88 21.08 13.08
C ASP A 208 1.60 19.79 13.50
N ALA A 209 2.33 19.20 12.56
CA ALA A 209 3.12 18.01 12.83
C ALA A 209 4.31 18.36 13.75
N ASP A 210 4.49 17.60 14.82
CA ASP A 210 5.70 17.73 15.65
C ASP A 210 6.91 17.19 14.87
N SER A 211 7.72 18.12 14.36
CA SER A 211 8.96 17.84 13.65
C SER A 211 9.89 16.87 14.40
N ASN A 212 9.88 16.85 15.74
CA ASN A 212 10.71 15.95 16.55
C ASN A 212 10.19 14.51 16.57
N LEU A 213 8.94 14.30 16.19
CA LEU A 213 8.28 12.99 16.10
C LEU A 213 8.16 12.50 14.65
N THR A 214 8.56 13.31 13.67
CA THR A 214 8.61 12.88 12.27
C THR A 214 9.69 11.81 12.08
N PHE A 215 9.28 10.65 11.56
CA PHE A 215 10.20 9.53 11.35
C PHE A 215 10.99 9.74 10.05
N THR A 216 12.31 9.93 10.16
CA THR A 216 13.21 9.82 9.01
C THR A 216 13.88 8.45 9.06
N PRO A 217 13.55 7.50 8.16
CA PRO A 217 14.21 6.20 8.16
C PRO A 217 15.70 6.36 7.88
N GLN A 218 16.55 6.05 8.87
CA GLN A 218 17.96 5.83 8.62
C GLN A 218 18.09 4.48 7.92
N LEU A 219 18.46 4.49 6.64
CA LEU A 219 18.87 3.26 5.98
C LEU A 219 20.09 2.72 6.73
N PRO A 220 20.13 1.43 7.11
CA PRO A 220 21.33 0.85 7.68
C PRO A 220 22.46 1.07 6.67
N GLU A 221 23.55 1.70 7.11
CA GLU A 221 24.72 1.94 6.28
C GLU A 221 25.15 0.60 5.67
N GLY A 222 24.95 0.48 4.36
CA GLY A 222 25.55 -0.61 3.60
C GLY A 222 27.05 -0.51 3.80
N ASN A 223 27.65 -1.56 4.35
CA ASN A 223 29.09 -1.77 4.40
C ASN A 223 29.63 -1.80 2.96
N ASN A 224 29.73 -0.64 2.33
CA ASN A 224 30.38 -0.46 1.05
C ASN A 224 31.87 -0.61 1.32
N GLY A 225 32.40 -1.77 0.93
CA GLY A 225 33.82 -2.05 0.95
C GLY A 225 34.60 -0.86 0.39
N SER A 226 35.55 -0.42 1.19
CA SER A 226 36.62 0.51 0.85
C SER A 226 37.13 0.22 -0.57
N LYS A 227 36.87 1.14 -1.49
CA LYS A 227 37.70 1.25 -2.70
C LYS A 227 39.04 1.85 -2.27
N PRO A 228 40.18 1.29 -2.74
CA PRO A 228 41.48 1.86 -2.42
C PRO A 228 41.62 3.20 -3.13
N ASP A 229 42.08 4.21 -2.38
CA ASP A 229 42.49 5.50 -2.90
C ASP A 229 43.57 5.30 -3.97
N THR A 230 43.32 5.80 -5.17
CA THR A 230 44.36 5.94 -6.18
C THR A 230 45.05 7.28 -5.94
N GLU A 231 46.23 7.23 -5.33
CA GLU A 231 47.14 8.37 -5.25
C GLU A 231 47.41 8.91 -6.66
N SER A 232 46.97 10.14 -6.92
CA SER A 232 47.51 10.96 -8.00
C SER A 232 48.81 11.58 -7.50
N THR A 233 49.93 10.98 -7.89
CA THR A 233 51.22 11.64 -7.88
C THR A 233 51.31 12.48 -9.14
N ASP A 234 51.01 13.78 -9.04
CA ASP A 234 51.44 14.74 -10.06
C ASP A 234 52.71 15.44 -9.59
N SER A 235 53.76 15.15 -10.35
CA SER A 235 55.07 15.79 -10.29
C SER A 235 55.07 16.93 -11.30
N SER A 236 55.31 18.17 -10.86
CA SER A 236 56.11 19.23 -11.51
C SER A 236 55.75 20.60 -10.94
#